data_AF-A0A8H5C7U2-F1
#
_entry.id   AF-A0A8H5C7U2-F1
#
_cell.length_a   1.000
_cell.length_b   1.000
_cell.length_c   1.000
_cell.angle_alpha   90.00
_cell.angle_beta   90.00
_cell.angle_gamma   90.00
#
_symmetry.space_group_name_H-M   'P 1'
#
loop_
_entity.id
_entity.type
_entity.pdbx_description
1 polymer ?
#
loop_
_entity_poly.entity_id
_entity_poly.type
_entity_poly.pdbx_seq_one_letter_code
_entity_poly.pdbx_strand_id
1 'polypeptide(L)'
;MSAAQSYTPHTHMLATCADYNDVYRRPIAFAPVSSRPQLHLPKRLMQDLFNDFTHTPYRFHPIMPYDRVRAHLAGCDWQPSSLSPQECVLVHCIFAIASTVSTDPLIIGVEPFPEECINILTTIHPVKKIKRDLREIGRMRDSVGLCHQLRAEAVRQARNEGIAVWVSPENAASCFLLDVLVSQYDGPHSYGAAFTWQARRLAESWYQHPQLYNGIFGTRDHSVKWASYFVVEVLEALHSDRSVDFSALDEQLICGHDQLSLEELASLLSQGCNTWQFYGYYISILFQITRRAREVNERIKGPCARRRPYDLQLIKRFAASLHLLHDVCNAFSKHGVRLACQNQSQSYTILAVVRMVSIGWTNLTLCFHKTMKEMLEENSVTDLYTATSGPHGTYNYSSLAEVELAPVFLAVRTLTCKAAIEFSEMIEDIYPISRLAQQKIVGGDLKRWVDFVIDVTDTGVMSASVGTQTLVRLRDGLKIAGFMWTNYTDLVEVIDSQVSVLMESSASAQAPAHIFTLDHNPDYHHMNPHPHSSSHHFPQSSSVIASNLDLDYNPDIYYHNLDFNPDHVPSASVPPGAGISPYDPLLSGYTYASRSLDSSES
;
A
#
# COMPACT_ATOMS: atom_id res chain seq x y z
N MET A 1 -34.78 9.75 -67.80
CA MET A 1 -34.11 11.05 -67.99
C MET A 1 -33.91 11.71 -66.63
N SER A 2 -32.68 11.71 -66.15
CA SER A 2 -32.03 12.67 -65.23
C SER A 2 -30.82 11.96 -64.62
N ALA A 3 -29.68 12.62 -64.60
CA ALA A 3 -28.34 12.06 -64.61
C ALA A 3 -27.86 11.49 -63.27
N ALA A 4 -27.18 10.34 -63.34
CA ALA A 4 -26.37 9.78 -62.28
C ALA A 4 -24.92 10.24 -62.44
N GLN A 5 -24.34 10.83 -61.39
CA GLN A 5 -22.93 11.22 -61.34
C GLN A 5 -22.08 10.05 -60.85
N SER A 6 -21.12 9.65 -61.67
CA SER A 6 -20.13 8.60 -61.38
C SER A 6 -18.98 9.16 -60.53
N TYR A 7 -18.76 8.55 -59.37
CA TYR A 7 -17.61 8.78 -58.51
C TYR A 7 -16.42 7.93 -58.99
N THR A 8 -15.30 8.58 -59.32
CA THR A 8 -14.00 7.94 -59.59
C THR A 8 -13.16 7.91 -58.29
N PRO A 9 -12.53 6.78 -57.93
CA PRO A 9 -11.63 6.73 -56.77
C PRO A 9 -10.22 7.19 -57.16
N HIS A 10 -9.63 8.06 -56.34
CA HIS A 10 -8.24 8.50 -56.48
C HIS A 10 -7.28 7.41 -56.01
N THR A 11 -6.43 6.96 -56.94
CA THR A 11 -5.30 6.06 -56.72
C THR A 11 -4.00 6.88 -56.79
N HIS A 12 -3.38 7.17 -55.65
CA HIS A 12 -1.99 7.62 -55.47
C HIS A 12 -1.71 7.49 -53.96
N MET A 13 -0.63 6.93 -53.41
CA MET A 13 0.70 6.57 -53.87
C MET A 13 1.19 5.44 -52.94
N LEU A 14 1.61 4.30 -53.49
CA LEU A 14 2.46 3.34 -52.78
C LEU A 14 3.89 3.86 -52.88
N ALA A 15 4.36 4.55 -51.83
CA ALA A 15 5.78 4.77 -51.61
C ALA A 15 6.32 3.67 -50.68
N THR A 16 7.34 2.99 -51.17
CA THR A 16 8.07 1.86 -50.59
C THR A 16 8.52 2.12 -49.15
N CYS A 17 8.02 1.29 -48.22
CA CYS A 17 8.43 1.22 -46.82
C CYS A 17 9.67 0.31 -46.70
N ALA A 18 10.82 0.77 -47.19
CA ALA A 18 12.09 0.02 -47.13
C ALA A 18 13.20 0.71 -46.30
N ASP A 19 13.02 1.95 -45.84
CA ASP A 19 14.05 2.73 -45.13
C ASP A 19 13.78 2.96 -43.62
N TYR A 20 12.83 2.25 -43.01
CA TYR A 20 12.52 2.42 -41.57
C TYR A 20 13.41 1.60 -40.62
N ASN A 21 14.25 0.69 -41.15
CA ASN A 21 15.13 -0.16 -40.34
C ASN A 21 16.55 0.42 -40.13
N ASP A 22 16.91 1.53 -40.78
CA ASP A 22 18.27 2.10 -40.70
C ASP A 22 18.40 3.27 -39.69
N VAL A 23 17.28 3.74 -39.13
CA VAL A 23 17.27 4.83 -38.12
C VAL A 23 17.50 4.30 -36.69
N TYR A 24 17.30 3.01 -36.44
CA TYR A 24 17.50 2.38 -35.12
C TYR A 24 18.87 1.70 -34.94
N ARG A 25 19.78 1.80 -35.91
CA ARG A 25 21.12 1.19 -35.85
C ARG A 25 22.29 2.16 -35.69
N ARG A 26 22.03 3.45 -35.48
CA ARG A 26 23.08 4.37 -35.03
C ARG A 26 23.12 4.33 -33.51
N PRO A 27 24.23 3.90 -32.87
CA PRO A 27 24.45 4.20 -31.48
C PRO A 27 24.34 5.72 -31.36
N ILE A 28 23.38 6.20 -30.59
CA ILE A 28 23.41 7.60 -30.15
C ILE A 28 24.67 7.68 -29.30
N ALA A 29 25.76 8.18 -29.90
CA ALA A 29 26.97 8.50 -29.18
C ALA A 29 26.61 9.64 -28.23
N PHE A 30 26.19 9.28 -27.01
CA PHE A 30 26.13 10.23 -25.92
C PHE A 30 27.52 10.84 -25.80
N ALA A 31 27.61 12.16 -26.01
CA ALA A 31 28.84 12.89 -25.76
C ALA A 31 29.36 12.51 -24.36
N PRO A 32 30.67 12.27 -24.17
CA PRO A 32 31.20 11.86 -22.88
C PRO A 32 30.82 12.92 -21.85
N VAL A 33 29.88 12.56 -20.97
CA VAL A 33 29.49 13.39 -19.84
C VAL A 33 30.78 13.62 -19.05
N SER A 34 31.18 14.89 -18.94
CA SER A 34 32.34 15.36 -18.19
C SER A 34 32.50 14.52 -16.91
N SER A 35 33.69 13.96 -16.70
CA SER A 35 34.05 13.08 -15.59
C SER A 35 33.85 13.78 -14.25
N ARG A 36 32.62 13.80 -13.73
CA ARG A 36 32.35 14.13 -12.35
C ARG A 36 32.99 13.03 -11.49
N PRO A 37 33.62 13.39 -10.35
CA PRO A 37 34.19 12.40 -9.45
C PRO A 37 33.12 11.40 -9.04
N GLN A 38 33.44 10.11 -9.15
CA GLN A 38 32.59 9.05 -8.63
C GLN A 38 32.50 9.20 -7.12
N LEU A 39 31.32 8.91 -6.56
CA LEU A 39 31.14 8.91 -5.12
C LEU A 39 31.88 7.70 -4.53
N HIS A 40 33.03 7.94 -3.90
CA HIS A 40 33.80 6.89 -3.24
C HIS A 40 33.29 6.68 -1.82
N LEU A 41 32.66 5.53 -1.57
CA LEU A 41 32.18 5.13 -0.24
C LEU A 41 33.18 4.16 0.42
N PRO A 42 33.40 4.27 1.74
CA PRO A 42 34.12 3.24 2.48
C PRO A 42 33.44 1.87 2.34
N LYS A 43 34.24 0.80 2.21
CA LYS A 43 33.73 -0.58 2.09
C LYS A 43 32.74 -0.95 3.19
N ARG A 44 33.05 -0.59 4.43
CA ARG A 44 32.17 -0.83 5.58
C ARG A 44 30.80 -0.17 5.39
N LEU A 45 30.76 1.09 4.98
CA LEU A 45 29.51 1.79 4.74
C LEU A 45 28.69 1.13 3.61
N MET A 46 29.35 0.66 2.54
CA MET A 46 28.66 -0.07 1.47
C MET A 46 28.03 -1.37 1.98
N GLN A 47 28.72 -2.10 2.86
CA GLN A 47 28.21 -3.30 3.51
C GLN A 47 27.01 -2.98 4.40
N ASP A 48 27.15 -1.97 5.24
CA ASP A 48 26.12 -1.54 6.19
C ASP A 48 24.87 -1.05 5.43
N LEU A 49 25.02 -0.19 4.41
CA LEU A 49 23.90 0.25 3.57
C LEU A 49 23.20 -0.90 2.84
N PHE A 50 23.95 -1.85 2.28
CA PHE A 50 23.30 -2.98 1.62
C PHE A 50 22.50 -3.84 2.61
N ASN A 51 23.04 -4.05 3.82
CA ASN A 51 22.32 -4.74 4.90
C ASN A 51 21.10 -3.94 5.38
N ASP A 52 21.24 -2.63 5.53
CA ASP A 52 20.17 -1.73 5.95
C ASP A 52 18.98 -1.77 4.99
N PHE A 53 19.22 -2.02 3.70
CA PHE A 53 18.16 -2.22 2.72
C PHE A 53 17.19 -3.36 3.10
N THR A 54 17.64 -4.34 3.89
CA THR A 54 16.75 -5.40 4.38
C THR A 54 15.68 -4.91 5.35
N HIS A 55 15.93 -3.79 5.99
CA HIS A 55 14.98 -3.03 6.79
C HIS A 55 14.19 -2.03 5.96
N THR A 56 14.12 -2.21 4.64
CA THR A 56 13.24 -1.42 3.79
C THR A 56 12.17 -2.33 3.18
N PRO A 57 10.97 -1.80 2.95
CA PRO A 57 9.91 -2.60 2.35
C PRO A 57 10.17 -3.01 0.91
N TYR A 58 11.02 -2.27 0.22
CA TYR A 58 11.33 -2.47 -1.18
C TYR A 58 12.10 -3.78 -1.42
N ARG A 59 12.78 -4.31 -0.39
CA ARG A 59 13.39 -5.64 -0.44
C ARG A 59 12.38 -6.74 -0.79
N PHE A 60 11.15 -6.61 -0.32
CA PHE A 60 10.12 -7.64 -0.48
C PHE A 60 9.40 -7.56 -1.83
N HIS A 61 9.75 -6.60 -2.68
CA HIS A 61 9.16 -6.50 -4.00
C HIS A 61 9.53 -7.75 -4.84
N PRO A 62 8.58 -8.41 -5.51
CA PRO A 62 8.83 -9.68 -6.22
C PRO A 62 9.86 -9.57 -7.35
N ILE A 63 10.05 -8.38 -7.92
CA ILE A 63 11.08 -8.13 -8.94
C ILE A 63 12.52 -8.05 -8.39
N MET A 64 12.71 -7.96 -7.07
CA MET A 64 13.98 -7.57 -6.45
C MET A 64 14.97 -8.75 -6.35
N PRO A 65 16.10 -8.77 -7.10
CA PRO A 65 17.03 -9.90 -7.11
C PRO A 65 18.11 -9.78 -6.01
N TYR A 66 17.73 -9.38 -4.79
CA TYR A 66 18.67 -8.94 -3.77
C TYR A 66 19.73 -9.98 -3.39
N ASP A 67 19.36 -11.24 -3.14
CA ASP A 67 20.31 -12.25 -2.64
C ASP A 67 21.38 -12.59 -3.69
N ARG A 68 20.99 -12.61 -4.96
CA ARG A 68 21.92 -12.76 -6.11
C ARG A 68 22.88 -11.59 -6.18
N VAL A 69 22.37 -10.36 -6.15
CA VAL A 69 23.19 -9.13 -6.22
C VAL A 69 24.14 -9.04 -5.03
N ARG A 70 23.69 -9.44 -3.83
CA ARG A 70 24.53 -9.52 -2.63
C ARG A 70 25.73 -10.44 -2.83
N ALA A 71 25.49 -11.64 -3.35
CA ALA A 71 26.54 -12.63 -3.58
C ALA A 71 27.58 -12.13 -4.60
N HIS A 72 27.13 -11.51 -5.69
CA HIS A 72 28.01 -10.93 -6.70
C HIS A 72 28.82 -9.74 -6.13
N LEU A 73 28.17 -8.81 -5.42
CA LEU A 73 28.84 -7.66 -4.81
C LEU A 73 29.89 -8.10 -3.78
N ALA A 74 29.58 -9.13 -2.97
CA ALA A 74 30.53 -9.71 -2.03
C ALA A 74 31.72 -10.38 -2.74
N GLY A 75 31.47 -11.07 -3.86
CA GLY A 75 32.52 -11.67 -4.71
C GLY A 75 33.46 -10.65 -5.35
N CYS A 76 33.00 -9.41 -5.53
CA CYS A 76 33.77 -8.30 -6.09
C CYS A 76 34.37 -7.36 -5.03
N ASP A 77 34.60 -7.85 -3.81
CA ASP A 77 35.12 -7.09 -2.68
C ASP A 77 34.33 -5.80 -2.37
N TRP A 78 33.02 -5.83 -2.63
CA TRP A 78 32.11 -4.71 -2.45
C TRP A 78 32.45 -3.48 -3.32
N GLN A 79 33.03 -3.70 -4.51
CA GLN A 79 33.25 -2.66 -5.51
C GLN A 79 32.15 -2.68 -6.58
N PRO A 80 31.19 -1.73 -6.58
CA PRO A 80 30.07 -1.72 -7.54
C PRO A 80 30.53 -1.63 -8.99
N SER A 81 31.66 -0.95 -9.26
CA SER A 81 32.25 -0.80 -10.60
C SER A 81 32.72 -2.11 -11.22
N SER A 82 32.84 -3.17 -10.43
CA SER A 82 33.25 -4.50 -10.89
C SER A 82 32.07 -5.41 -11.25
N LEU A 83 30.83 -4.95 -11.02
CA LEU A 83 29.61 -5.67 -11.39
C LEU A 83 29.23 -5.45 -12.85
N SER A 84 28.23 -6.18 -13.34
CA SER A 84 27.59 -5.83 -14.60
C SER A 84 26.94 -4.43 -14.53
N PRO A 85 26.79 -3.71 -15.65
CA PRO A 85 26.23 -2.36 -15.62
C PRO A 85 24.84 -2.27 -14.97
N GLN A 86 23.98 -3.26 -15.21
CA GLN A 86 22.63 -3.31 -14.65
C GLN A 86 22.65 -3.52 -13.12
N GLU A 87 23.51 -4.40 -12.64
CA GLU A 87 23.69 -4.64 -11.20
C GLU A 87 24.34 -3.46 -10.50
N CYS A 88 25.31 -2.81 -11.14
CA CYS A 88 25.95 -1.60 -10.64
C CYS A 88 24.91 -0.50 -10.39
N VAL A 89 24.03 -0.24 -11.35
CA VAL A 89 22.92 0.71 -11.19
C VAL A 89 22.00 0.31 -10.03
N LEU A 90 21.59 -0.96 -9.98
CA LEU A 90 20.73 -1.46 -8.91
C LEU A 90 21.36 -1.29 -7.52
N VAL A 91 22.65 -1.59 -7.38
CA VAL A 91 23.39 -1.40 -6.12
C VAL A 91 23.39 0.07 -5.69
N HIS A 92 23.60 1.01 -6.61
CA HIS A 92 23.50 2.43 -6.29
C HIS A 92 22.09 2.85 -5.88
N CYS A 93 21.05 2.31 -6.52
CA CYS A 93 19.66 2.52 -6.09
C CYS A 93 19.40 1.95 -4.68
N ILE A 94 19.92 0.76 -4.38
CA ILE A 94 19.85 0.13 -3.06
C ILE A 94 20.55 1.01 -2.01
N PHE A 95 21.77 1.50 -2.27
CA PHE A 95 22.48 2.39 -1.35
C PHE A 95 21.70 3.69 -1.10
N ALA A 96 21.13 4.29 -2.15
CA ALA A 96 20.34 5.50 -2.02
C ALA A 96 19.09 5.27 -1.15
N ILE A 97 18.35 4.18 -1.37
CA ILE A 97 17.17 3.82 -0.56
C ILE A 97 17.58 3.45 0.87
N ALA A 98 18.63 2.65 1.06
CA ALA A 98 19.06 2.23 2.39
C ALA A 98 19.59 3.40 3.23
N SER A 99 20.17 4.41 2.60
CA SER A 99 20.59 5.62 3.31
C SER A 99 19.42 6.28 4.06
N THR A 100 18.17 6.07 3.63
CA THR A 100 16.96 6.57 4.29
C THR A 100 16.67 5.93 5.64
N VAL A 101 17.21 4.74 5.91
CA VAL A 101 17.01 4.00 7.17
C VAL A 101 18.30 3.84 7.96
N SER A 102 19.45 4.17 7.38
CA SER A 102 20.73 3.90 8.01
C SER A 102 20.90 4.66 9.32
N THR A 103 21.56 4.00 10.26
CA THR A 103 22.03 4.53 11.54
C THR A 103 23.53 4.82 11.53
N ASP A 104 24.22 4.65 10.39
CA ASP A 104 25.65 4.90 10.28
C ASP A 104 25.97 6.40 10.50
N PRO A 105 26.96 6.75 11.34
CA PRO A 105 27.34 8.15 11.61
C PRO A 105 27.74 8.97 10.37
N LEU A 106 28.20 8.34 9.29
CA LEU A 106 28.47 9.03 8.02
C LEU A 106 27.19 9.45 7.29
N ILE A 107 26.05 8.85 7.64
CA ILE A 107 24.73 9.15 7.07
C ILE A 107 23.96 10.10 7.99
N ILE A 108 23.89 9.81 9.29
CA ILE A 108 23.11 10.61 10.25
C ILE A 108 23.88 11.81 10.82
N GLY A 109 25.22 11.76 10.82
CA GLY A 109 26.08 12.76 11.49
C GLY A 109 26.81 12.18 12.70
N VAL A 110 27.82 12.91 13.19
CA VAL A 110 28.71 12.46 14.27
C VAL A 110 28.13 12.61 15.68
N GLU A 111 26.92 13.17 15.80
CA GLU A 111 26.23 13.28 17.09
C GLU A 111 25.84 11.89 17.61
N PRO A 112 25.90 11.67 18.94
CA PRO A 112 25.62 10.37 19.52
C PRO A 112 24.17 9.97 19.24
N PHE A 113 24.01 8.84 18.57
CA PHE A 113 22.70 8.25 18.33
C PHE A 113 22.08 7.83 19.67
N PRO A 114 20.82 8.19 19.96
CA PRO A 114 20.20 7.85 21.25
C PRO A 114 20.22 6.34 21.51
N GLU A 115 20.59 5.92 22.73
CA GLU A 115 20.73 4.49 23.06
C GLU A 115 19.43 3.71 22.82
N GLU A 116 18.29 4.30 23.15
CA GLU A 116 16.95 3.76 22.92
C GLU A 116 16.61 3.55 21.43
N CYS A 117 17.38 4.15 20.52
CA CYS A 117 17.20 4.05 19.08
C CYS A 117 18.19 3.08 18.42
N ILE A 118 19.20 2.56 19.11
CA ILE A 118 20.24 1.70 18.51
C ILE A 118 19.63 0.53 17.71
N ASN A 119 18.57 -0.06 18.24
CA ASN A 119 17.85 -1.18 17.63
C ASN A 119 16.56 -0.76 16.91
N ILE A 120 16.45 0.50 16.48
CA ILE A 120 15.22 1.04 15.87
C ILE A 120 14.72 0.19 14.69
N LEU A 121 15.65 -0.34 13.88
CA LEU A 121 15.35 -1.10 12.67
C LEU A 121 14.75 -2.48 12.95
N THR A 122 15.00 -3.04 14.13
CA THR A 122 14.51 -4.35 14.58
C THR A 122 13.46 -4.25 15.69
N THR A 123 13.23 -3.03 16.21
CA THR A 123 12.29 -2.81 17.31
C THR A 123 10.86 -3.15 16.89
N ILE A 124 10.31 -4.10 17.62
CA ILE A 124 8.91 -4.48 17.61
C ILE A 124 8.07 -3.35 18.24
N HIS A 125 6.99 -2.93 17.58
CA HIS A 125 6.10 -1.86 18.08
C HIS A 125 6.83 -0.55 18.41
N PRO A 126 7.58 0.05 17.47
CA PRO A 126 8.41 1.20 17.77
C PRO A 126 7.59 2.40 18.28
N VAL A 127 6.35 2.58 17.82
CA VAL A 127 5.43 3.64 18.30
C VAL A 127 5.08 3.47 19.79
N LYS A 128 4.95 2.23 20.28
CA LYS A 128 4.67 1.96 21.69
C LYS A 128 5.92 2.08 22.55
N LYS A 129 7.06 1.56 22.08
CA LYS A 129 8.29 1.43 22.86
C LYS A 129 9.13 2.71 22.87
N ILE A 130 9.15 3.45 21.78
CA ILE A 130 10.01 4.63 21.62
C ILE A 130 9.13 5.86 21.78
N LYS A 131 9.39 6.62 22.85
CA LYS A 131 8.64 7.83 23.17
C LYS A 131 9.31 9.11 22.65
N ARG A 132 10.54 8.97 22.19
CA ARG A 132 11.29 10.07 21.59
C ARG A 132 10.79 10.39 20.20
N ASP A 133 10.82 11.67 19.89
CA ASP A 133 10.57 12.20 18.56
C ASP A 133 11.79 11.98 17.66
N LEU A 134 11.64 11.19 16.60
CA LEU A 134 12.74 10.82 15.71
C LEU A 134 12.84 11.72 14.47
N ARG A 135 12.00 12.76 14.35
CA ARG A 135 12.05 13.73 13.25
C ARG A 135 13.39 14.47 13.19
N GLU A 136 14.02 14.70 14.33
CA GLU A 136 15.34 15.33 14.42
C GLU A 136 16.43 14.51 13.73
N ILE A 137 16.43 13.18 13.93
CA ILE A 137 17.36 12.27 13.25
C ILE A 137 17.18 12.36 11.73
N GLY A 138 15.92 12.40 11.26
CA GLY A 138 15.63 12.62 9.85
C GLY A 138 16.23 13.92 9.31
N ARG A 139 16.11 15.03 10.06
CA ARG A 139 16.70 16.32 9.69
C ARG A 139 18.23 16.30 9.67
N MET A 140 18.85 15.63 10.63
CA MET A 140 20.31 15.50 10.67
C MET A 140 20.83 14.79 9.42
N ARG A 141 20.15 13.71 8.98
CA ARG A 141 20.50 13.00 7.75
C ARG A 141 20.45 13.88 6.50
N ASP A 142 19.43 14.74 6.40
CA ASP A 142 19.33 15.71 5.30
C ASP A 142 20.49 16.72 5.35
N SER A 143 20.89 17.16 6.54
CA SER A 143 21.97 18.14 6.73
C SER A 143 23.37 17.64 6.31
N VAL A 144 23.65 16.34 6.47
CA VAL A 144 24.93 15.73 6.06
C VAL A 144 25.07 15.68 4.53
N GLY A 145 23.95 15.61 3.80
CA GLY A 145 23.92 15.68 2.35
C GLY A 145 24.39 14.42 1.60
N LEU A 146 24.93 13.40 2.29
CA LEU A 146 25.38 12.15 1.65
C LEU A 146 24.21 11.39 1.00
N CYS A 147 23.03 11.41 1.63
CA CYS A 147 21.79 10.88 1.05
C CYS A 147 21.46 11.48 -0.32
N HIS A 148 21.56 12.80 -0.45
CA HIS A 148 21.34 13.49 -1.72
C HIS A 148 22.39 13.11 -2.77
N GLN A 149 23.65 12.94 -2.36
CA GLN A 149 24.73 12.50 -3.26
C GLN A 149 24.52 11.07 -3.76
N LEU A 150 24.16 10.14 -2.88
CA LEU A 150 23.86 8.74 -3.24
C LEU A 150 22.70 8.65 -4.24
N ARG A 151 21.62 9.41 -3.99
CA ARG A 151 20.49 9.52 -4.90
C ARG A 151 20.90 10.09 -6.26
N ALA A 152 21.65 11.19 -6.27
CA ALA A 152 22.09 11.83 -7.52
C ALA A 152 22.98 10.88 -8.34
N GLU A 153 23.83 10.10 -7.66
CA GLU A 153 24.68 9.10 -8.28
C GLU A 153 23.85 7.95 -8.88
N ALA A 154 22.85 7.42 -8.16
CA ALA A 154 21.95 6.38 -8.69
C ALA A 154 21.23 6.85 -9.97
N VAL A 155 20.69 8.07 -9.98
CA VAL A 155 20.04 8.65 -11.17
C VAL A 155 21.03 8.84 -12.31
N ARG A 156 22.26 9.27 -12.01
CA ARG A 156 23.32 9.46 -13.01
C ARG A 156 23.68 8.14 -13.68
N GLN A 157 23.94 7.09 -12.88
CA GLN A 157 24.27 5.76 -13.37
C GLN A 157 23.14 5.20 -14.25
N ALA A 158 21.89 5.29 -13.77
CA ALA A 158 20.72 4.86 -14.51
C ALA A 158 20.57 5.52 -15.89
N ARG A 159 20.87 6.82 -15.99
CA ARG A 159 20.82 7.57 -17.26
C ARG A 159 21.94 7.17 -18.20
N ASN A 160 23.15 6.98 -17.70
CA ASN A 160 24.29 6.59 -18.54
C ASN A 160 24.10 5.19 -19.13
N GLU A 161 23.58 4.25 -18.33
CA GLU A 161 23.37 2.86 -18.75
C GLU A 161 22.06 2.65 -19.53
N GLY A 162 21.18 3.66 -19.58
CA GLY A 162 19.93 3.59 -20.34
C GLY A 162 18.96 2.52 -19.84
N ILE A 163 18.90 2.30 -18.52
CA ILE A 163 18.17 1.16 -17.91
C ILE A 163 16.68 1.12 -18.23
N ALA A 164 16.08 2.26 -18.60
CA ALA A 164 14.66 2.36 -18.91
C ALA A 164 14.26 1.59 -20.19
N VAL A 165 15.22 1.36 -21.10
CA VAL A 165 14.96 0.79 -22.44
C VAL A 165 15.22 -0.73 -22.48
N TRP A 166 16.20 -1.22 -21.71
CA TRP A 166 16.64 -2.60 -21.76
C TRP A 166 15.96 -3.44 -20.67
N VAL A 167 15.16 -4.44 -21.08
CA VAL A 167 14.42 -5.30 -20.14
C VAL A 167 15.36 -6.26 -19.43
N SER A 168 15.43 -6.18 -18.11
CA SER A 168 16.02 -7.19 -17.22
C SER A 168 15.41 -7.06 -15.82
N PRO A 169 15.48 -8.09 -14.97
CA PRO A 169 15.05 -7.99 -13.58
C PRO A 169 15.74 -6.86 -12.82
N GLU A 170 17.05 -6.68 -13.02
CA GLU A 170 17.86 -5.61 -12.42
C GLU A 170 17.42 -4.22 -12.85
N ASN A 171 17.17 -4.04 -14.15
CA ASN A 171 16.72 -2.75 -14.69
C ASN A 171 15.29 -2.44 -14.25
N ALA A 172 14.40 -3.43 -14.21
CA ALA A 172 13.05 -3.27 -13.70
C ALA A 172 13.07 -2.91 -12.20
N ALA A 173 13.84 -3.64 -11.38
CA ALA A 173 14.05 -3.32 -9.97
C ALA A 173 14.63 -1.91 -9.78
N SER A 174 15.61 -1.53 -10.60
CA SER A 174 16.21 -0.20 -10.56
C SER A 174 15.21 0.90 -10.93
N CYS A 175 14.39 0.69 -11.97
CA CYS A 175 13.33 1.63 -12.34
C CYS A 175 12.29 1.77 -11.22
N PHE A 176 11.90 0.67 -10.57
CA PHE A 176 11.02 0.71 -9.40
C PHE A 176 11.62 1.55 -8.26
N LEU A 177 12.86 1.27 -7.85
CA LEU A 177 13.51 2.03 -6.78
C LEU A 177 13.76 3.50 -7.16
N LEU A 178 14.08 3.78 -8.42
CA LEU A 178 14.26 5.15 -8.90
C LEU A 178 12.94 5.92 -8.95
N ASP A 179 11.83 5.28 -9.27
CA ASP A 179 10.52 5.92 -9.21
C ASP A 179 10.23 6.35 -7.77
N VAL A 180 10.45 5.46 -6.80
CA VAL A 180 10.34 5.76 -5.35
C VAL A 180 11.26 6.90 -4.93
N LEU A 181 12.50 6.95 -5.43
CA LEU A 181 13.42 8.05 -5.13
C LEU A 181 12.91 9.35 -5.77
N VAL A 182 12.65 9.34 -7.08
CA VAL A 182 12.36 10.55 -7.88
C VAL A 182 11.00 11.16 -7.57
N SER A 183 9.96 10.34 -7.38
CA SER A 183 8.58 10.79 -7.11
C SER A 183 8.45 11.63 -5.84
N GLN A 184 9.38 11.49 -4.89
CA GLN A 184 9.42 12.29 -3.67
C GLN A 184 9.63 13.80 -3.89
N TYR A 185 10.00 14.22 -5.10
CA TYR A 185 10.34 15.62 -5.42
C TYR A 185 9.49 16.13 -6.59
N ASP A 186 8.25 15.64 -6.70
CA ASP A 186 7.30 15.96 -7.77
C ASP A 186 7.88 15.76 -9.19
N GLY A 187 8.83 14.82 -9.32
CA GLY A 187 9.44 14.46 -10.58
C GLY A 187 8.47 13.70 -11.49
N PRO A 188 8.71 13.69 -12.82
CA PRO A 188 7.89 12.88 -13.72
C PRO A 188 8.02 11.39 -13.38
N HIS A 189 6.90 10.66 -13.40
CA HIS A 189 6.81 9.21 -13.19
C HIS A 189 7.38 8.37 -14.36
N SER A 190 8.48 8.82 -14.97
CA SER A 190 9.07 8.16 -16.13
C SER A 190 9.66 6.79 -15.78
N TYR A 191 10.20 6.64 -14.56
CA TYR A 191 10.74 5.38 -14.09
C TYR A 191 9.64 4.39 -13.70
N GLY A 192 8.52 4.86 -13.13
CA GLY A 192 7.33 4.04 -12.90
C GLY A 192 6.76 3.48 -14.21
N ALA A 193 6.60 4.32 -15.24
CA ALA A 193 6.17 3.86 -16.56
C ALA A 193 7.14 2.84 -17.19
N ALA A 194 8.45 3.08 -17.09
CA ALA A 194 9.47 2.15 -17.56
C ALA A 194 9.42 0.82 -16.79
N PHE A 195 9.28 0.88 -15.47
CA PHE A 195 9.11 -0.30 -14.62
C PHE A 195 7.90 -1.13 -15.04
N THR A 196 6.72 -0.51 -15.19
CA THR A 196 5.49 -1.18 -15.60
C THR A 196 5.63 -1.87 -16.95
N TRP A 197 6.24 -1.19 -17.92
CA TRP A 197 6.54 -1.80 -19.23
C TRP A 197 7.48 -3.00 -19.10
N GLN A 198 8.57 -2.88 -18.33
CA GLN A 198 9.51 -3.99 -18.15
C GLN A 198 8.90 -5.16 -17.39
N ALA A 199 8.12 -4.91 -16.34
CA ALA A 199 7.41 -5.95 -15.58
C ALA A 199 6.47 -6.75 -16.48
N ARG A 200 5.70 -6.05 -17.34
CA ARG A 200 4.84 -6.70 -18.35
C ARG A 200 5.64 -7.57 -19.30
N ARG A 201 6.73 -7.05 -19.88
CA ARG A 201 7.60 -7.79 -20.81
C ARG A 201 8.25 -9.02 -20.17
N LEU A 202 8.66 -8.91 -18.91
CA LEU A 202 9.21 -10.04 -18.15
C LEU A 202 8.13 -11.10 -17.87
N ALA A 203 6.91 -10.69 -17.51
CA ALA A 203 5.79 -11.61 -17.29
C ALA A 203 5.40 -12.35 -18.59
N GLU A 204 5.35 -11.64 -19.74
CA GLU A 204 5.13 -12.25 -21.05
C GLU A 204 6.23 -13.27 -21.41
N SER A 205 7.49 -12.91 -21.15
CA SER A 205 8.65 -13.77 -21.43
C SER A 205 8.66 -15.00 -20.52
N TRP A 206 8.27 -14.86 -19.25
CA TRP A 206 8.07 -15.99 -18.34
C TRP A 206 6.99 -16.93 -18.85
N TYR A 207 5.84 -16.41 -19.30
CA TYR A 207 4.76 -17.25 -19.83
C TYR A 207 5.21 -18.08 -21.05
N GLN A 208 6.05 -17.49 -21.90
CA GLN A 208 6.61 -18.19 -23.07
C GLN A 208 7.73 -19.17 -22.71
N HIS A 209 8.53 -18.85 -21.69
CA HIS A 209 9.71 -19.61 -21.29
C HIS A 209 9.85 -19.72 -19.75
N PRO A 210 8.96 -20.48 -19.07
CA PRO A 210 8.91 -20.49 -17.60
C PRO A 210 10.23 -20.84 -16.93
N GLN A 211 10.98 -21.79 -17.51
CA GLN A 211 12.26 -22.28 -17.01
C GLN A 211 13.36 -21.21 -16.92
N LEU A 212 13.30 -20.15 -17.73
CA LEU A 212 14.31 -19.08 -17.74
C LEU A 212 14.05 -18.00 -16.69
N TYR A 213 12.82 -17.92 -16.19
CA TYR A 213 12.35 -16.86 -15.29
C TYR A 213 11.77 -17.43 -13.99
N ASN A 214 12.13 -18.67 -13.66
CA ASN A 214 11.79 -19.29 -12.39
C ASN A 214 12.30 -18.42 -11.24
N GLY A 215 11.38 -18.04 -10.34
CA GLY A 215 11.70 -17.24 -9.14
C GLY A 215 11.37 -15.74 -9.22
N ILE A 216 10.67 -15.27 -10.26
CA ILE A 216 10.12 -13.89 -10.32
C ILE A 216 8.60 -13.89 -10.53
N PHE A 217 8.13 -14.83 -11.35
CA PHE A 217 6.71 -15.02 -11.67
C PHE A 217 6.34 -16.51 -11.52
N GLY A 218 5.04 -16.78 -11.52
CA GLY A 218 4.52 -18.14 -11.71
C GLY A 218 4.39 -19.01 -10.47
N THR A 219 4.98 -18.62 -9.33
CA THR A 219 4.72 -19.32 -8.07
C THR A 219 3.63 -18.61 -7.28
N ARG A 220 2.90 -19.35 -6.44
CA ARG A 220 1.85 -18.80 -5.58
C ARG A 220 2.38 -17.66 -4.69
N ASP A 221 3.58 -17.82 -4.14
CA ASP A 221 4.21 -16.81 -3.30
C ASP A 221 4.51 -15.51 -4.07
N HIS A 222 4.95 -15.62 -5.32
CA HIS A 222 5.14 -14.46 -6.19
C HIS A 222 3.82 -13.79 -6.53
N SER A 223 2.76 -14.56 -6.85
CA SER A 223 1.42 -14.00 -7.07
C SER A 223 0.90 -13.22 -5.87
N VAL A 224 1.12 -13.71 -4.65
CA VAL A 224 0.73 -12.99 -3.42
C VAL A 224 1.51 -11.68 -3.26
N LYS A 225 2.82 -11.69 -3.51
CA LYS A 225 3.67 -10.49 -3.45
C LYS A 225 3.25 -9.46 -4.50
N TRP A 226 2.97 -9.89 -5.73
CA TRP A 226 2.48 -9.03 -6.81
C TRP A 226 1.08 -8.47 -6.53
N ALA A 227 0.16 -9.29 -6.02
CA ALA A 227 -1.17 -8.81 -5.62
C ALA A 227 -1.08 -7.75 -4.51
N SER A 228 -0.17 -7.94 -3.55
CA SER A 228 0.07 -6.96 -2.48
C SER A 228 0.63 -5.65 -3.07
N TYR A 229 1.54 -5.75 -4.04
CA TYR A 229 2.08 -4.60 -4.76
C TYR A 229 0.99 -3.84 -5.54
N PHE A 230 0.11 -4.54 -6.27
CA PHE A 230 -0.98 -3.89 -7.01
C PHE A 230 -1.96 -3.15 -6.12
N VAL A 231 -2.24 -3.65 -4.91
CA VAL A 231 -3.04 -2.89 -3.93
C VAL A 231 -2.35 -1.57 -3.57
N VAL A 232 -1.03 -1.57 -3.37
CA VAL A 232 -0.30 -0.33 -3.06
C VAL A 232 -0.32 0.63 -4.25
N GLU A 233 0.00 0.15 -5.46
CA GLU A 233 0.08 0.98 -6.67
C GLU A 233 -1.27 1.62 -7.02
N VAL A 234 -2.35 0.84 -7.02
CA VAL A 234 -3.69 1.35 -7.36
C VAL A 234 -4.18 2.38 -6.34
N LEU A 235 -3.85 2.20 -5.05
CA LEU A 235 -4.20 3.16 -4.01
C LEU A 235 -3.36 4.43 -4.14
N GLU A 236 -2.05 4.30 -4.42
CA GLU A 236 -1.19 5.46 -4.68
C GLU A 236 -1.69 6.29 -5.87
N ALA A 237 -2.08 5.63 -6.97
CA ALA A 237 -2.68 6.27 -8.13
C ALA A 237 -3.99 6.99 -7.76
N LEU A 238 -4.87 6.33 -7.00
CA LEU A 238 -6.13 6.90 -6.56
C LEU A 238 -5.95 8.10 -5.61
N HIS A 239 -4.97 8.05 -4.72
CA HIS A 239 -4.61 9.15 -3.83
C HIS A 239 -4.01 10.32 -4.61
N SER A 240 -3.24 10.06 -5.65
CA SER A 240 -2.55 11.06 -6.45
C SER A 240 -3.39 11.60 -7.61
N ASP A 241 -4.65 11.15 -7.74
CA ASP A 241 -5.52 11.46 -8.88
C ASP A 241 -4.90 11.12 -10.25
N ARG A 242 -4.08 10.07 -10.29
CA ARG A 242 -3.41 9.57 -11.49
C ARG A 242 -4.15 8.37 -12.07
N SER A 243 -3.90 8.10 -13.36
CA SER A 243 -4.27 6.80 -13.94
C SER A 243 -3.48 5.67 -13.28
N VAL A 244 -4.12 4.52 -13.13
CA VAL A 244 -3.46 3.29 -12.66
C VAL A 244 -2.53 2.79 -13.75
N ASP A 245 -1.29 2.47 -13.41
CA ASP A 245 -0.28 2.08 -14.41
C ASP A 245 -0.51 0.64 -14.92
N PHE A 246 -0.98 -0.25 -14.04
CA PHE A 246 -1.28 -1.65 -14.37
C PHE A 246 -2.75 -1.89 -14.68
N SER A 247 -3.03 -2.43 -15.86
CA SER A 247 -4.38 -2.82 -16.27
C SER A 247 -4.84 -4.11 -15.58
N ALA A 248 -6.14 -4.39 -15.66
CA ALA A 248 -6.70 -5.66 -15.19
C ALA A 248 -6.12 -6.89 -15.92
N LEU A 249 -5.71 -6.73 -17.19
CA LEU A 249 -5.07 -7.81 -17.95
C LEU A 249 -3.64 -8.05 -17.47
N ASP A 250 -2.91 -7.00 -17.10
CA ASP A 250 -1.57 -7.13 -16.52
C ASP A 250 -1.61 -7.87 -15.19
N GLU A 251 -2.61 -7.52 -14.36
CA GLU A 251 -2.85 -8.20 -13.09
C GLU A 251 -3.14 -9.69 -13.28
N GLN A 252 -3.96 -10.07 -14.28
CA GLN A 252 -4.22 -11.47 -14.60
C GLN A 252 -2.99 -12.20 -15.14
N LEU A 253 -2.21 -11.53 -15.99
CA LEU A 253 -0.97 -12.08 -16.54
C LEU A 253 0.06 -12.37 -15.43
N ILE A 254 0.17 -11.47 -14.45
CA ILE A 254 1.21 -11.51 -13.42
C ILE A 254 0.80 -12.35 -12.22
N CYS A 255 -0.42 -12.17 -11.71
CA CYS A 255 -0.89 -12.84 -10.49
C CYS A 255 -1.70 -14.12 -10.77
N GLY A 256 -2.20 -14.29 -11.99
CA GLY A 256 -3.18 -15.32 -12.34
C GLY A 256 -4.62 -14.87 -12.16
N HIS A 257 -5.55 -15.82 -12.27
CA HIS A 257 -6.99 -15.55 -12.17
C HIS A 257 -7.42 -15.51 -10.70
N ASP A 258 -8.13 -14.45 -10.30
CA ASP A 258 -8.84 -14.39 -9.03
C ASP A 258 -9.99 -15.41 -9.00
N GLN A 259 -10.25 -15.96 -7.82
CA GLN A 259 -11.14 -17.10 -7.65
C GLN A 259 -12.38 -16.82 -6.79
N LEU A 260 -12.44 -15.74 -5.99
CA LEU A 260 -13.51 -15.58 -5.00
C LEU A 260 -14.09 -14.15 -4.97
N SER A 261 -15.41 -14.07 -5.05
CA SER A 261 -16.21 -12.86 -4.77
C SER A 261 -16.21 -12.50 -3.29
N LEU A 262 -16.65 -11.28 -2.95
CA LEU A 262 -16.78 -10.87 -1.55
C LEU A 262 -17.84 -11.70 -0.80
N GLU A 263 -18.92 -12.07 -1.47
CA GLU A 263 -20.00 -12.88 -0.92
C GLU A 263 -19.52 -14.29 -0.58
N GLU A 264 -18.71 -14.90 -1.47
CA GLU A 264 -18.07 -16.20 -1.22
C GLU A 264 -17.06 -16.09 -0.07
N LEU A 265 -16.22 -15.05 -0.05
CA LEU A 265 -15.27 -14.80 1.04
C LEU A 265 -15.98 -14.63 2.38
N ALA A 266 -17.07 -13.87 2.43
CA ALA A 266 -17.87 -13.69 3.64
C ALA A 266 -18.44 -15.02 4.15
N SER A 267 -18.99 -15.84 3.24
CA SER A 267 -19.50 -17.17 3.56
C SER A 267 -18.39 -18.09 4.09
N LEU A 268 -17.23 -18.13 3.43
CA LEU A 268 -16.11 -18.98 3.82
C LEU A 268 -15.49 -18.55 5.16
N LEU A 269 -15.29 -17.25 5.36
CA LEU A 269 -14.78 -16.72 6.63
C LEU A 269 -15.76 -16.93 7.79
N SER A 270 -17.06 -17.01 7.54
CA SER A 270 -18.04 -17.33 8.59
C SER A 270 -17.87 -18.75 9.15
N GLN A 271 -17.36 -19.68 8.33
CA GLN A 271 -17.16 -21.10 8.69
C GLN A 271 -15.87 -21.36 9.45
N GLY A 272 -14.93 -20.41 9.46
CA GLY A 272 -13.58 -20.64 9.96
C GLY A 272 -12.59 -20.99 8.86
N CYS A 273 -11.31 -20.73 9.12
CA CYS A 273 -10.24 -21.09 8.19
C CYS A 273 -9.01 -21.59 8.95
N ASN A 274 -8.32 -22.57 8.37
CA ASN A 274 -6.98 -22.94 8.78
C ASN A 274 -5.93 -22.01 8.13
N THR A 275 -4.66 -22.14 8.53
CA THR A 275 -3.56 -21.31 8.02
C THR A 275 -3.42 -21.33 6.49
N TRP A 276 -3.63 -22.49 5.85
CA TRP A 276 -3.53 -22.61 4.39
C TRP A 276 -4.67 -21.88 3.66
N GLN A 277 -5.90 -22.06 4.15
CA GLN A 277 -7.07 -21.35 3.65
C GLN A 277 -6.93 -19.85 3.87
N PHE A 278 -6.41 -19.42 5.02
CA PHE A 278 -6.16 -18.02 5.34
C PHE A 278 -5.28 -17.34 4.28
N TYR A 279 -4.15 -17.93 3.90
CA TYR A 279 -3.32 -17.39 2.82
C TYR A 279 -3.98 -17.48 1.43
N GLY A 280 -4.88 -18.45 1.21
CA GLY A 280 -5.72 -18.50 0.01
C GLY A 280 -6.75 -17.37 -0.06
N TYR A 281 -7.38 -17.04 1.06
CA TYR A 281 -8.33 -15.93 1.13
C TYR A 281 -7.63 -14.57 1.05
N TYR A 282 -6.41 -14.46 1.58
CA TYR A 282 -5.61 -13.25 1.50
C TYR A 282 -5.46 -12.74 0.06
N ILE A 283 -5.04 -13.60 -0.88
CA ILE A 283 -4.85 -13.18 -2.27
C ILE A 283 -6.16 -12.72 -2.92
N SER A 284 -7.27 -13.42 -2.68
CA SER A 284 -8.58 -13.00 -3.18
C SER A 284 -9.04 -11.68 -2.58
N ILE A 285 -8.80 -11.44 -1.28
CA ILE A 285 -9.11 -10.15 -0.65
C ILE A 285 -8.29 -9.02 -1.30
N LEU A 286 -7.01 -9.24 -1.58
CA LEU A 286 -6.18 -8.25 -2.30
C LEU A 286 -6.74 -7.95 -3.69
N PHE A 287 -7.11 -8.98 -4.46
CA PHE A 287 -7.78 -8.78 -5.77
C PHE A 287 -9.06 -7.94 -5.65
N GLN A 288 -9.88 -8.21 -4.63
CA GLN A 288 -11.11 -7.46 -4.40
C GLN A 288 -10.82 -5.99 -4.04
N ILE A 289 -9.79 -5.71 -3.24
CA ILE A 289 -9.35 -4.34 -2.94
C ILE A 289 -8.85 -3.65 -4.21
N THR A 290 -7.97 -4.31 -4.98
CA THR A 290 -7.41 -3.75 -6.22
C THR A 290 -8.49 -3.40 -7.24
N ARG A 291 -9.41 -4.33 -7.49
CA ARG A 291 -10.52 -4.13 -8.44
C ARG A 291 -11.40 -2.97 -8.05
N ARG A 292 -11.69 -2.81 -6.76
CA ARG A 292 -12.53 -1.71 -6.26
C ARG A 292 -11.83 -0.36 -6.34
N ALA A 293 -10.56 -0.30 -5.96
CA ALA A 293 -9.77 0.91 -6.11
C ALA A 293 -9.69 1.33 -7.60
N ARG A 294 -9.50 0.36 -8.50
CA ARG A 294 -9.53 0.59 -9.95
C ARG A 294 -10.91 1.07 -10.42
N GLU A 295 -12.00 0.50 -9.92
CA GLU A 295 -13.37 0.95 -10.23
C GLU A 295 -13.60 2.42 -9.81
N VAL A 296 -13.14 2.83 -8.62
CA VAL A 296 -13.20 4.23 -8.20
C VAL A 296 -12.39 5.09 -9.16
N ASN A 297 -11.17 4.69 -9.49
CA ASN A 297 -10.32 5.49 -10.36
C ASN A 297 -10.89 5.59 -11.79
N GLU A 298 -11.32 4.50 -12.39
CA GLU A 298 -11.74 4.49 -13.80
C GLU A 298 -13.15 5.02 -14.02
N ARG A 299 -14.05 4.89 -13.03
CA ARG A 299 -15.48 5.16 -13.23
C ARG A 299 -16.06 6.25 -12.34
N ILE A 300 -15.39 6.63 -11.24
CA ILE A 300 -15.95 7.59 -10.27
C ILE A 300 -15.09 8.86 -10.20
N LYS A 301 -13.78 8.75 -9.94
CA LYS A 301 -12.92 9.88 -9.56
C LYS A 301 -11.80 10.20 -10.54
N GLY A 302 -11.26 9.23 -11.27
CA GLY A 302 -10.03 9.45 -12.03
C GLY A 302 -10.22 10.32 -13.29
N PRO A 303 -9.12 10.62 -14.01
CA PRO A 303 -9.11 11.63 -15.08
C PRO A 303 -10.15 11.41 -16.19
N CYS A 304 -10.46 10.15 -16.50
CA CYS A 304 -11.48 9.78 -17.49
C CYS A 304 -12.90 9.86 -16.92
N ALA A 305 -13.09 9.48 -15.65
CA ALA A 305 -14.39 9.49 -14.99
C ALA A 305 -14.93 10.91 -14.82
N ARG A 306 -14.08 11.87 -14.43
CA ARG A 306 -14.46 13.29 -14.25
C ARG A 306 -15.01 13.96 -15.51
N ARG A 307 -14.81 13.36 -16.69
CA ARG A 307 -15.34 13.87 -17.97
C ARG A 307 -16.77 13.42 -18.26
N ARG A 308 -17.37 12.62 -17.38
CA ARG A 308 -18.72 12.06 -17.52
C ARG A 308 -19.58 12.49 -16.33
N PRO A 309 -20.90 12.64 -16.50
CA PRO A 309 -21.81 12.85 -15.38
C PRO A 309 -21.71 11.70 -14.37
N TYR A 310 -21.92 11.99 -13.09
CA TYR A 310 -21.89 10.97 -12.04
C TYR A 310 -22.99 9.93 -12.23
N ASP A 311 -22.61 8.65 -12.15
CA ASP A 311 -23.56 7.55 -12.06
C ASP A 311 -23.91 7.28 -10.59
N LEU A 312 -25.04 7.84 -10.16
CA LEU A 312 -25.53 7.70 -8.79
C LEU A 312 -25.80 6.25 -8.38
N GLN A 313 -26.23 5.41 -9.33
CA GLN A 313 -26.47 4.00 -9.06
C GLN A 313 -25.17 3.24 -8.88
N LEU A 314 -24.13 3.60 -9.62
CA LEU A 314 -22.78 3.08 -9.41
C LEU A 314 -22.26 3.47 -8.04
N ILE A 315 -22.38 4.73 -7.65
CA ILE A 315 -21.95 5.25 -6.34
C ILE A 315 -22.65 4.52 -5.18
N LYS A 316 -23.98 4.37 -5.25
CA LYS A 316 -24.77 3.62 -4.23
C LYS A 316 -24.32 2.16 -4.13
N ARG A 317 -24.13 1.49 -5.27
CA ARG A 317 -23.64 0.10 -5.31
C ARG A 317 -22.24 -0.03 -4.74
N PHE A 318 -21.35 0.91 -5.07
CA PHE A 318 -19.99 0.92 -4.56
C PHE A 318 -19.95 1.11 -3.04
N ALA A 319 -20.74 2.05 -2.50
CA ALA A 319 -20.86 2.29 -1.07
C ALA A 319 -21.35 1.04 -0.30
N ALA A 320 -22.40 0.37 -0.79
CA ALA A 320 -22.88 -0.88 -0.20
C ALA A 320 -21.81 -1.98 -0.23
N SER A 321 -21.03 -2.02 -1.31
CA SER A 321 -20.01 -3.03 -1.50
C SER A 321 -18.73 -2.76 -0.68
N LEU A 322 -18.44 -1.50 -0.33
CA LEU A 322 -17.42 -1.16 0.68
C LEU A 322 -17.80 -1.65 2.08
N HIS A 323 -19.09 -1.61 2.45
CA HIS A 323 -19.54 -2.19 3.72
C HIS A 323 -19.28 -3.70 3.75
N LEU A 324 -19.62 -4.42 2.69
CA LEU A 324 -19.32 -5.85 2.60
C LEU A 324 -17.80 -6.12 2.64
N LEU A 325 -16.99 -5.29 1.99
CA LEU A 325 -15.53 -5.38 2.07
C LEU A 325 -15.04 -5.22 3.51
N HIS A 326 -15.54 -4.22 4.24
CA HIS A 326 -15.22 -4.03 5.67
C HIS A 326 -15.55 -5.27 6.49
N ASP A 327 -16.73 -5.86 6.31
CA ASP A 327 -17.13 -7.07 7.04
C ASP A 327 -16.19 -8.25 6.75
N VAL A 328 -15.83 -8.45 5.47
CA VAL A 328 -14.86 -9.48 5.04
C VAL A 328 -13.48 -9.24 5.64
N CYS A 329 -12.95 -8.01 5.55
CA CYS A 329 -11.65 -7.64 6.10
C CYS A 329 -11.60 -7.79 7.63
N ASN A 330 -12.67 -7.43 8.32
CA ASN A 330 -12.80 -7.58 9.77
C ASN A 330 -12.85 -9.06 10.18
N ALA A 331 -13.64 -9.88 9.48
CA ALA A 331 -13.69 -11.32 9.71
C ALA A 331 -12.31 -11.96 9.47
N PHE A 332 -11.65 -11.61 8.36
CA PHE A 332 -10.30 -12.05 8.03
C PHE A 332 -9.29 -11.67 9.14
N SER A 333 -9.32 -10.43 9.60
CA SER A 333 -8.44 -9.95 10.67
C SER A 333 -8.62 -10.72 11.97
N LYS A 334 -9.86 -10.99 12.38
CA LYS A 334 -10.16 -11.80 13.57
C LYS A 334 -9.63 -13.23 13.45
N HIS A 335 -9.74 -13.85 12.29
CA HIS A 335 -9.13 -15.16 12.04
C HIS A 335 -7.61 -15.09 12.11
N GLY A 336 -6.99 -14.10 11.48
CA GLY A 336 -5.54 -13.92 11.49
C GLY A 336 -5.00 -13.77 12.90
N VAL A 337 -5.63 -12.96 13.76
CA VAL A 337 -5.22 -12.83 15.18
C VAL A 337 -5.31 -14.17 15.90
N ARG A 338 -6.39 -14.93 15.73
CA ARG A 338 -6.53 -16.26 16.34
C ARG A 338 -5.46 -17.24 15.86
N LEU A 339 -5.20 -17.28 14.55
CA LEU A 339 -4.19 -18.14 13.97
C LEU A 339 -2.77 -17.76 14.42
N ALA A 340 -2.50 -16.46 14.59
CA ALA A 340 -1.23 -15.96 15.11
C ALA A 340 -1.00 -16.38 16.57
N CYS A 341 -2.05 -16.36 17.40
CA CYS A 341 -1.98 -16.90 18.77
C CYS A 341 -1.71 -18.42 18.80
N GLN A 342 -2.26 -19.17 17.84
CA GLN A 342 -2.10 -20.62 17.76
C GLN A 342 -0.75 -21.04 17.15
N ASN A 343 -0.20 -20.25 16.23
CA ASN A 343 1.01 -20.56 15.48
C ASN A 343 2.10 -19.53 15.77
N GLN A 344 2.72 -19.60 16.95
CA GLN A 344 3.71 -18.60 17.39
C GLN A 344 4.86 -18.40 16.39
N SER A 345 5.29 -19.47 15.71
CA SER A 345 6.34 -19.41 14.68
C SER A 345 5.94 -18.62 13.42
N GLN A 346 4.65 -18.50 13.11
CA GLN A 346 4.14 -17.76 11.94
C GLN A 346 3.38 -16.50 12.32
N SER A 347 3.27 -16.19 13.61
CA SER A 347 2.50 -15.06 14.14
C SER A 347 2.85 -13.75 13.43
N TYR A 348 4.14 -13.49 13.21
CA TYR A 348 4.61 -12.30 12.51
C TYR A 348 4.07 -12.21 11.08
N THR A 349 4.20 -13.28 10.29
CA THR A 349 3.76 -13.30 8.88
C THR A 349 2.25 -13.16 8.76
N ILE A 350 1.50 -13.85 9.63
CA ILE A 350 0.04 -13.78 9.67
C ILE A 350 -0.41 -12.35 10.00
N LEU A 351 0.17 -11.71 11.02
CA LEU A 351 -0.17 -10.35 11.39
C LEU A 351 0.25 -9.31 10.33
N ALA A 352 1.37 -9.53 9.63
CA ALA A 352 1.77 -8.68 8.51
C ALA A 352 0.74 -8.71 7.37
N VAL A 353 0.21 -9.90 7.06
CA VAL A 353 -0.85 -10.10 6.07
C VAL A 353 -2.16 -9.42 6.48
N VAL A 354 -2.59 -9.58 7.74
CA VAL A 354 -3.76 -8.88 8.29
C VAL A 354 -3.62 -7.37 8.11
N ARG A 355 -2.45 -6.82 8.45
CA ARG A 355 -2.19 -5.37 8.30
C ARG A 355 -2.25 -4.90 6.86
N MET A 356 -1.71 -5.68 5.91
CA MET A 356 -1.77 -5.28 4.50
C MET A 356 -3.23 -5.18 4.00
N VAL A 357 -4.09 -6.14 4.39
CA VAL A 357 -5.53 -6.07 4.10
C VAL A 357 -6.15 -4.82 4.72
N SER A 358 -5.84 -4.57 5.99
CA SER A 358 -6.39 -3.43 6.72
C SER A 358 -5.95 -2.09 6.15
N ILE A 359 -4.67 -1.95 5.75
CA ILE A 359 -4.18 -0.78 5.02
C ILE A 359 -4.96 -0.61 3.71
N GLY A 360 -5.12 -1.70 2.95
CA GLY A 360 -5.78 -1.66 1.65
C GLY A 360 -7.21 -1.13 1.71
N TRP A 361 -8.05 -1.68 2.60
CA TRP A 361 -9.45 -1.26 2.66
C TRP A 361 -9.64 0.10 3.33
N THR A 362 -8.88 0.41 4.39
CA THR A 362 -9.01 1.70 5.10
C THR A 362 -8.73 2.89 4.17
N ASN A 363 -7.64 2.79 3.39
CA ASN A 363 -7.23 3.82 2.44
C ASN A 363 -8.22 3.94 1.26
N LEU A 364 -8.75 2.81 0.77
CA LEU A 364 -9.82 2.84 -0.24
C LEU A 364 -11.07 3.58 0.27
N THR A 365 -11.46 3.31 1.52
CA THR A 365 -12.60 4.00 2.16
C THR A 365 -12.36 5.50 2.30
N LEU A 366 -11.16 5.93 2.72
CA LEU A 366 -10.83 7.35 2.80
C LEU A 366 -10.86 8.03 1.43
N CYS A 367 -10.29 7.40 0.41
CA CYS A 367 -10.33 7.90 -0.97
C CYS A 367 -11.77 8.10 -1.45
N PHE A 368 -12.64 7.14 -1.19
CA PHE A 368 -14.04 7.22 -1.58
C PHE A 368 -14.80 8.30 -0.79
N HIS A 369 -14.55 8.43 0.52
CA HIS A 369 -15.09 9.53 1.31
C HIS A 369 -14.71 10.89 0.75
N LYS A 370 -13.41 11.11 0.47
CA LYS A 370 -12.92 12.37 -0.11
C LYS A 370 -13.62 12.66 -1.44
N THR A 371 -13.74 11.65 -2.29
CA THR A 371 -14.45 11.75 -3.56
C THR A 371 -15.90 12.18 -3.37
N MET A 372 -16.62 11.55 -2.44
CA MET A 372 -18.02 11.90 -2.15
C MET A 372 -18.16 13.33 -1.58
N LYS A 373 -17.21 13.77 -0.75
CA LYS A 373 -17.17 15.14 -0.22
C LYS A 373 -16.99 16.16 -1.36
N GLU A 374 -16.02 15.93 -2.24
CA GLU A 374 -15.78 16.76 -3.42
C GLU A 374 -17.03 16.84 -4.33
N MET A 375 -17.68 15.70 -4.58
CA MET A 375 -18.93 15.66 -5.37
C MET A 375 -20.06 16.49 -4.75
N LEU A 376 -20.22 16.46 -3.43
CA LEU A 376 -21.24 17.27 -2.73
C LEU A 376 -20.90 18.76 -2.79
N GLU A 377 -19.64 19.12 -2.58
CA GLU A 377 -19.16 20.50 -2.66
C GLU A 377 -19.35 21.07 -4.08
N GLU A 378 -19.00 20.33 -5.13
CA GLU A 378 -19.20 20.74 -6.53
C GLU A 378 -20.69 20.95 -6.89
N ASN A 379 -21.58 20.09 -6.39
CA ASN A 379 -23.03 20.25 -6.59
C ASN A 379 -23.56 21.50 -5.87
N SER A 380 -23.11 21.75 -4.63
CA SER A 380 -23.53 22.94 -3.85
C SER A 380 -23.12 24.26 -4.51
N VAL A 381 -21.94 24.31 -5.13
CA VAL A 381 -21.46 25.49 -5.87
C VAL A 381 -22.28 25.71 -7.14
N THR A 382 -22.62 24.64 -7.85
CA THR A 382 -23.42 24.71 -9.08
C THR A 382 -24.81 25.31 -8.81
N ASP A 383 -25.42 24.97 -7.66
CA ASP A 383 -26.72 25.50 -7.24
C ASP A 383 -26.71 27.01 -6.94
N LEU A 384 -25.59 27.56 -6.46
CA LEU A 384 -25.44 29.00 -6.24
C LEU A 384 -25.37 29.79 -7.56
N TYR A 385 -24.72 29.22 -8.58
CA TYR A 385 -24.62 29.85 -9.91
C TYR A 385 -25.95 29.78 -10.67
N THR A 386 -26.71 28.69 -10.57
CA THR A 386 -28.04 28.58 -11.20
C THR A 386 -29.08 29.47 -10.51
N ALA A 387 -29.03 29.61 -9.18
CA ALA A 387 -29.92 30.49 -8.43
C ALA A 387 -29.72 31.99 -8.75
N THR A 388 -28.51 32.39 -9.16
CA THR A 388 -28.18 33.78 -9.50
C THR A 388 -28.43 34.13 -10.97
N SER A 389 -28.66 33.14 -11.84
CA SER A 389 -28.81 33.31 -13.29
C SER A 389 -30.26 33.10 -13.81
N GLY A 390 -31.21 33.85 -13.23
CA GLY A 390 -32.44 34.26 -13.92
C GLY A 390 -33.72 33.42 -13.74
N PRO A 391 -34.92 33.98 -14.02
CA PRO A 391 -36.21 33.49 -13.54
C PRO A 391 -36.85 32.37 -14.39
N HIS A 392 -36.08 31.68 -15.25
CA HIS A 392 -36.65 30.70 -16.18
C HIS A 392 -36.47 29.25 -15.71
N GLY A 393 -37.36 28.89 -14.77
CA GLY A 393 -38.00 27.59 -14.49
C GLY A 393 -37.56 26.31 -15.20
N THR A 394 -36.26 26.02 -15.29
CA THR A 394 -35.76 24.68 -15.62
C THR A 394 -35.54 23.94 -14.31
N TYR A 395 -36.19 22.77 -14.17
CA TYR A 395 -36.18 21.94 -12.97
C TYR A 395 -34.75 21.68 -12.48
N ASN A 396 -34.48 22.01 -11.21
CA ASN A 396 -33.20 21.77 -10.52
C ASN A 396 -32.91 20.26 -10.42
N TYR A 397 -32.25 19.70 -11.43
CA TYR A 397 -31.70 18.34 -11.36
C TYR A 397 -30.60 18.21 -10.29
N SER A 398 -29.89 19.30 -10.00
CA SER A 398 -28.81 19.36 -9.01
C SER A 398 -29.29 19.15 -7.56
N SER A 399 -30.41 19.76 -7.17
CA SER A 399 -30.93 19.59 -5.80
C SER A 399 -31.44 18.17 -5.51
N LEU A 400 -31.89 17.44 -6.54
CA LEU A 400 -32.32 16.05 -6.39
C LEU A 400 -31.13 15.11 -6.16
N ALA A 401 -30.02 15.36 -6.88
CA ALA A 401 -28.80 14.59 -6.72
C ALA A 401 -28.18 14.78 -5.33
N GLU A 402 -28.22 15.99 -4.78
CA GLU A 402 -27.76 16.27 -3.41
C GLU A 402 -28.59 15.52 -2.36
N VAL A 403 -29.92 15.56 -2.47
CA VAL A 403 -30.83 14.84 -1.56
C VAL A 403 -30.59 13.33 -1.60
N GLU A 404 -30.29 12.76 -2.76
CA GLU A 404 -30.01 11.33 -2.88
C GLU A 404 -28.57 10.92 -2.50
N LEU A 405 -27.58 11.81 -2.65
CA LEU A 405 -26.18 11.55 -2.29
C LEU A 405 -25.92 11.71 -0.80
N ALA A 406 -26.60 12.64 -0.13
CA ALA A 406 -26.44 12.91 1.30
C ALA A 406 -26.52 11.67 2.20
N PRO A 407 -27.52 10.78 2.10
CA PRO A 407 -27.57 9.56 2.92
C PRO A 407 -26.42 8.59 2.62
N VAL A 408 -25.98 8.50 1.36
CA VAL A 408 -24.84 7.67 0.96
C VAL A 408 -23.56 8.23 1.55
N PHE A 409 -23.36 9.54 1.46
CA PHE A 409 -22.21 10.22 2.06
C PHE A 409 -22.16 10.01 3.58
N LEU A 410 -23.29 10.12 4.28
CA LEU A 410 -23.33 9.88 5.72
C LEU A 410 -22.93 8.44 6.09
N ALA A 411 -23.39 7.45 5.32
CA ALA A 411 -23.00 6.05 5.50
C ALA A 411 -21.49 5.85 5.28
N VAL A 412 -20.94 6.41 4.19
CA VAL A 412 -19.51 6.36 3.86
C VAL A 412 -18.68 7.08 4.93
N ARG A 413 -19.12 8.24 5.41
CA ARG A 413 -18.46 9.00 6.47
C ARG A 413 -18.39 8.22 7.78
N THR A 414 -19.48 7.53 8.14
CA THR A 414 -19.53 6.65 9.31
C THR A 414 -18.58 5.47 9.15
N LEU A 415 -18.54 4.84 7.97
CA LEU A 415 -17.60 3.76 7.67
C LEU A 415 -16.14 4.24 7.73
N THR A 416 -15.87 5.46 7.24
CA THR A 416 -14.55 6.08 7.27
C THR A 416 -14.10 6.40 8.69
N CYS A 417 -15.02 6.76 9.60
CA CYS A 417 -14.69 6.90 11.02
C CYS A 417 -14.19 5.57 11.63
N LYS A 418 -14.83 4.44 11.30
CA LYS A 418 -14.35 3.11 11.71
C LYS A 418 -12.97 2.82 11.13
N ALA A 419 -12.80 3.12 9.84
CA ALA A 419 -11.52 2.98 9.15
C ALA A 419 -10.40 3.80 9.79
N ALA A 420 -10.68 5.04 10.23
CA ALA A 420 -9.71 5.90 10.89
C ALA A 420 -9.23 5.32 12.24
N ILE A 421 -10.17 4.76 13.02
CA ILE A 421 -9.85 4.12 14.30
C ILE A 421 -8.96 2.89 14.04
N GLU A 422 -9.41 1.97 13.17
CA GLU A 422 -8.65 0.76 12.82
C GLU A 422 -7.27 1.10 12.25
N PHE A 423 -7.18 2.11 11.38
CA PHE A 423 -5.93 2.60 10.82
C PHE A 423 -4.97 3.15 11.89
N SER A 424 -5.48 3.94 12.83
CA SER A 424 -4.68 4.49 13.93
C SER A 424 -4.16 3.42 14.90
N GLU A 425 -4.97 2.38 15.18
CA GLU A 425 -4.59 1.25 16.02
C GLU A 425 -3.49 0.42 15.35
N MET A 426 -3.62 0.20 14.03
CA MET A 426 -2.58 -0.48 13.27
C MET A 426 -1.24 0.24 13.33
N ILE A 427 -1.22 1.58 13.25
CA ILE A 427 0.01 2.38 13.31
C ILE A 427 0.76 2.12 14.62
N GLU A 428 0.03 2.11 15.74
CA GLU A 428 0.56 1.81 17.06
C GLU A 428 1.15 0.39 17.12
N ASP A 429 0.55 -0.53 16.36
CA ASP A 429 0.91 -1.93 16.32
C ASP A 429 1.92 -2.31 15.23
N ILE A 430 2.60 -1.38 14.56
CA ILE A 430 3.52 -1.73 13.45
C ILE A 430 4.76 -2.52 13.89
N TYR A 431 5.19 -3.46 13.03
CA TYR A 431 6.45 -4.20 13.14
C TYR A 431 7.19 -4.22 11.80
N PRO A 432 8.50 -3.96 11.76
CA PRO A 432 9.26 -2.90 12.44
C PRO A 432 9.08 -1.55 11.71
N ILE A 433 9.89 -0.53 12.03
CA ILE A 433 9.80 0.84 11.47
C ILE A 433 9.78 0.89 9.92
N SER A 434 10.39 -0.09 9.26
CA SER A 434 10.36 -0.26 7.81
C SER A 434 8.96 -0.29 7.21
N ARG A 435 8.00 -0.84 7.97
CA ARG A 435 6.59 -0.91 7.59
C ARG A 435 5.84 0.40 7.83
N LEU A 436 6.29 1.25 8.76
CA LEU A 436 5.80 2.64 8.86
C LEU A 436 6.15 3.40 7.57
N ALA A 437 7.33 3.18 7.00
CA ALA A 437 7.66 3.79 5.72
C ALA A 437 6.89 3.22 4.53
N GLN A 438 6.38 1.97 4.59
CA GLN A 438 5.37 1.53 3.60
C GLN A 438 4.14 2.42 3.61
N GLN A 439 3.76 2.99 4.75
CA GLN A 439 2.62 3.90 4.81
C GLN A 439 2.92 5.24 4.10
N LYS A 440 4.19 5.61 3.94
CA LYS A 440 4.60 6.71 3.04
C LYS A 440 4.45 6.30 1.57
N ILE A 441 4.70 5.02 1.22
CA ILE A 441 4.50 4.45 -0.13
C ILE A 441 3.00 4.38 -0.49
N VAL A 442 2.09 4.24 0.48
CA VAL A 442 0.65 4.41 0.23
C VAL A 442 0.27 5.89 -0.04
N GLY A 443 1.25 6.81 -0.10
CA GLY A 443 1.13 8.08 -0.82
C GLY A 443 0.69 9.27 0.02
N GLY A 444 1.37 9.56 1.13
CA GLY A 444 1.16 10.82 1.87
C GLY A 444 -0.20 10.93 2.58
N ASP A 445 -0.89 9.82 2.79
CA ASP A 445 -2.27 9.79 3.26
C ASP A 445 -2.43 10.09 4.77
N LEU A 446 -1.33 10.07 5.56
CA LEU A 446 -1.39 10.43 6.98
C LEU A 446 -1.95 11.84 7.21
N LYS A 447 -1.58 12.81 6.36
CA LYS A 447 -2.17 14.15 6.43
C LYS A 447 -3.67 14.10 6.21
N ARG A 448 -4.14 13.30 5.26
CA ARG A 448 -5.57 13.19 4.92
C ARG A 448 -6.36 12.47 6.01
N TRP A 449 -5.77 11.47 6.67
CA TRP A 449 -6.34 10.89 7.88
C TRP A 449 -6.45 11.91 9.00
N VAL A 450 -5.41 12.73 9.23
CA VAL A 450 -5.45 13.82 10.22
C VAL A 450 -6.55 14.82 9.87
N ASP A 451 -6.55 15.35 8.64
CA ASP A 451 -7.56 16.31 8.16
C ASP A 451 -8.98 15.73 8.32
N PHE A 452 -9.17 14.45 7.99
CA PHE A 452 -10.45 13.75 8.16
C PHE A 452 -10.86 13.64 9.63
N VAL A 453 -9.95 13.19 10.51
CA VAL A 453 -10.25 13.00 11.94
C VAL A 453 -10.60 14.33 12.61
N ILE A 454 -9.90 15.42 12.25
CA ILE A 454 -10.24 16.77 12.70
C ILE A 454 -11.67 17.13 12.26
N ASP A 455 -11.97 17.01 10.97
CA ASP A 455 -13.30 17.33 10.39
C ASP A 455 -14.45 16.53 11.06
N VAL A 456 -14.29 15.22 11.27
CA VAL A 456 -15.34 14.40 11.90
C VAL A 456 -15.46 14.63 13.41
N THR A 457 -14.40 15.09 14.06
CA THR A 457 -14.45 15.44 15.50
C THR A 457 -15.12 16.80 15.69
N ASP A 458 -14.75 17.80 14.88
CA ASP A 458 -15.33 19.16 14.95
C ASP A 458 -16.83 19.16 14.62
N THR A 459 -17.26 18.27 13.72
CA THR A 459 -18.67 18.10 13.37
C THR A 459 -19.44 17.18 14.32
N GLY A 460 -18.78 16.60 15.33
CA GLY A 460 -19.39 15.72 16.34
C GLY A 460 -19.80 14.33 15.83
N VAL A 461 -19.40 13.93 14.61
CA VAL A 461 -19.61 12.56 14.11
C VAL A 461 -18.75 11.56 14.86
N MET A 462 -17.53 11.97 15.24
CA MET A 462 -16.64 11.25 16.13
C MET A 462 -16.61 11.97 17.48
N SER A 463 -16.70 11.24 18.59
CA SER A 463 -16.62 11.87 19.91
C SER A 463 -15.23 12.47 20.16
N ALA A 464 -15.17 13.56 20.92
CA ALA A 464 -13.91 14.25 21.24
C ALA A 464 -12.87 13.30 21.87
N SER A 465 -13.29 12.35 22.71
CA SER A 465 -12.40 11.37 23.32
C SER A 465 -11.79 10.41 22.30
N VAL A 466 -12.58 9.90 21.36
CA VAL A 466 -12.12 8.99 20.31
C VAL A 466 -11.24 9.75 19.33
N GLY A 467 -11.67 10.93 18.87
CA GLY A 467 -10.89 11.80 18.00
C GLY A 467 -9.52 12.14 18.58
N THR A 468 -9.47 12.51 19.87
CA THR A 468 -8.20 12.77 20.58
C THR A 468 -7.30 11.54 20.59
N GLN A 469 -7.81 10.36 20.92
CA GLN A 469 -7.02 9.13 20.95
C GLN A 469 -6.48 8.75 19.56
N THR A 470 -7.33 8.85 18.54
CA THR A 470 -6.95 8.60 17.14
C THR A 470 -5.85 9.57 16.69
N LEU A 471 -6.01 10.86 16.95
CA LEU A 471 -5.00 11.89 16.63
C LEU A 471 -3.66 11.64 17.34
N VAL A 472 -3.68 11.28 18.63
CA VAL A 472 -2.47 10.96 19.39
C VAL A 472 -1.71 9.79 18.77
N ARG A 473 -2.40 8.71 18.39
CA ARG A 473 -1.79 7.56 17.71
C ARG A 473 -1.16 7.94 16.37
N LEU A 474 -1.86 8.74 15.56
CA LEU A 474 -1.35 9.23 14.28
C LEU A 474 -0.10 10.11 14.47
N ARG A 475 -0.12 11.01 15.46
CA ARG A 475 1.01 11.86 15.83
C ARG A 475 2.22 11.03 16.24
N ASP A 476 2.04 10.06 17.11
CA ASP A 476 3.13 9.24 17.61
C ASP A 476 3.74 8.39 16.47
N GLY A 477 2.90 7.88 15.56
CA GLY A 477 3.34 7.26 14.31
C GLY A 477 4.19 8.19 13.44
N LEU A 478 3.77 9.45 13.26
CA LEU A 478 4.51 10.46 12.49
C LEU A 478 5.87 10.81 13.12
N LYS A 479 5.93 10.89 14.46
CA LYS A 479 7.17 11.13 15.21
C LYS A 479 8.20 10.03 14.98
N ILE A 480 7.75 8.77 14.96
CA ILE A 480 8.63 7.63 14.66
C ILE A 480 8.98 7.58 13.17
N ALA A 481 8.01 7.74 12.27
CA ALA A 481 8.23 7.75 10.83
C ALA A 481 9.21 8.86 10.38
N GLY A 482 9.31 9.94 11.15
CA GLY A 482 10.31 11.00 10.99
C GLY A 482 11.75 10.50 10.94
N PHE A 483 12.05 9.33 11.51
CA PHE A 483 13.35 8.66 11.38
C PHE A 483 13.76 8.41 9.94
N MET A 484 12.82 8.21 9.00
CA MET A 484 13.10 7.64 7.68
C MET A 484 13.20 8.63 6.50
N TRP A 485 12.83 9.92 6.64
CA TRP A 485 13.00 11.02 5.65
C TRP A 485 11.76 11.92 5.51
N THR A 486 11.18 12.41 6.58
CA THR A 486 10.17 13.46 6.38
C THR A 486 10.10 14.38 7.56
N ASN A 487 10.24 15.67 7.25
CA ASN A 487 9.89 16.73 8.17
C ASN A 487 8.36 16.80 8.29
N TYR A 488 7.77 15.96 9.12
CA TYR A 488 6.34 16.06 9.49
C TYR A 488 6.12 17.10 10.60
N THR A 489 6.92 18.17 10.63
CA THR A 489 6.83 19.18 11.71
C THR A 489 5.48 19.85 11.74
N ASP A 490 5.10 20.44 10.61
CA ASP A 490 3.84 21.14 10.45
C ASP A 490 2.64 20.25 10.82
N LEU A 491 2.63 18.99 10.37
CA LEU A 491 1.50 18.09 10.62
C LEU A 491 1.39 17.67 12.09
N VAL A 492 2.52 17.40 12.76
CA VAL A 492 2.52 17.06 14.19
C VAL A 492 2.10 18.27 15.03
N GLU A 493 2.54 19.48 14.67
CA GLU A 493 2.13 20.71 15.36
C GLU A 493 0.64 20.99 15.20
N VAL A 494 0.06 20.74 14.02
CA VAL A 494 -1.38 20.79 13.79
C VAL A 494 -2.12 19.81 14.70
N ILE A 495 -1.63 18.57 14.83
CA ILE A 495 -2.25 17.58 15.71
C ILE A 495 -2.16 18.00 17.18
N ASP A 496 -0.98 18.44 17.65
CA ASP A 496 -0.77 18.84 19.04
C ASP A 496 -1.65 20.05 19.41
N SER A 497 -1.84 20.98 18.47
CA SER A 497 -2.76 22.11 18.64
C SER A 497 -4.21 21.64 18.77
N GLN A 498 -4.67 20.75 17.87
CA GLN A 498 -6.05 20.24 17.92
C GLN A 498 -6.33 19.41 19.18
N VAL A 499 -5.40 18.54 19.58
CA VAL A 499 -5.53 17.73 20.80
C VAL A 499 -5.69 18.63 22.03
N SER A 500 -4.96 19.74 22.09
CA SER A 500 -5.09 20.71 23.19
C SER A 500 -6.50 21.32 23.25
N VAL A 501 -7.03 21.76 22.11
CA VAL A 501 -8.39 22.32 21.99
C VAL A 501 -9.46 21.30 22.43
N LEU A 502 -9.33 20.05 22.00
CA LEU A 502 -10.29 18.98 22.35
C LEU A 502 -10.24 18.63 23.84
N MET A 503 -9.06 18.66 24.46
CA MET A 503 -8.90 18.41 25.88
C MET A 503 -9.50 19.53 26.74
N GLU A 504 -9.27 20.79 26.37
CA GLU A 504 -9.86 21.95 27.06
C GLU A 504 -11.40 21.94 26.97
N SER A 505 -11.93 21.63 25.79
CA SER A 505 -13.37 21.52 25.56
C SER A 505 -13.99 20.41 26.42
N SER A 506 -13.31 19.26 26.54
CA SER A 506 -13.76 18.13 27.36
C SER A 506 -13.72 18.44 28.87
N ALA A 507 -12.70 19.16 29.34
CA ALA A 507 -12.58 19.59 30.72
C ALA A 507 -13.67 20.62 31.09
N SER A 508 -13.99 21.54 30.18
CA SER A 508 -15.05 22.54 30.39
C SER A 508 -16.44 21.92 30.48
N ALA A 509 -16.71 20.85 29.72
CA ALA A 509 -17.98 20.13 29.75
C ALA A 509 -18.18 19.29 31.03
N GLN A 510 -17.10 18.98 31.76
CA GLN A 510 -17.12 18.23 33.02
C GLN A 510 -17.08 19.12 34.27
N ALA A 511 -16.98 20.44 34.12
CA ALA A 511 -17.12 21.35 35.25
C ALA A 511 -18.53 21.18 35.84
N PRO A 512 -18.68 20.87 37.15
CA PRO A 512 -19.99 20.74 37.75
C PRO A 512 -20.70 22.07 37.57
N ALA A 513 -21.88 22.05 36.94
CA ALA A 513 -22.81 23.15 37.07
C ALA A 513 -22.92 23.43 38.57
N HIS A 514 -22.39 24.56 39.02
CA HIS A 514 -22.62 25.06 40.37
C HIS A 514 -24.13 25.22 40.47
N ILE A 515 -24.78 24.17 40.99
CA ILE A 515 -26.15 24.22 41.46
C ILE A 515 -26.11 25.34 42.49
N PHE A 516 -26.79 26.45 42.18
CA PHE A 516 -27.24 27.39 43.18
C PHE A 516 -28.13 26.61 44.16
N THR A 517 -27.51 26.01 45.18
CA THR A 517 -28.22 25.47 46.33
C THR A 517 -28.71 26.67 47.13
N LEU A 518 -29.98 27.02 46.90
CA LEU A 518 -30.76 27.76 47.87
C LEU A 518 -30.91 26.87 49.11
N ASP A 519 -30.40 27.38 50.23
CA ASP A 519 -30.59 26.86 51.58
C ASP A 519 -32.04 26.41 51.79
N HIS A 520 -32.23 25.18 52.28
CA HIS A 520 -33.16 24.89 53.38
C HIS A 520 -32.77 23.60 54.09
N ASN A 521 -32.49 23.77 55.39
CA ASN A 521 -32.13 22.78 56.39
C ASN A 521 -33.41 22.11 56.98
N PRO A 522 -33.34 21.23 57.99
CA PRO A 522 -33.63 19.81 57.85
C PRO A 522 -34.85 19.40 58.70
N ASP A 523 -35.30 18.15 58.52
CA ASP A 523 -35.71 17.22 59.59
C ASP A 523 -36.57 16.13 58.95
N TYR A 524 -36.19 14.87 59.12
CA TYR A 524 -37.06 13.78 59.58
C TYR A 524 -36.31 12.44 59.51
N HIS A 525 -36.18 11.80 60.67
CA HIS A 525 -35.84 10.40 60.87
C HIS A 525 -36.88 9.47 60.23
N HIS A 526 -36.45 8.40 59.54
CA HIS A 526 -36.58 6.99 59.96
C HIS A 526 -36.56 5.98 58.79
N MET A 527 -35.89 4.86 59.08
CA MET A 527 -36.18 3.47 58.66
C MET A 527 -35.86 3.03 57.22
N ASN A 528 -34.82 2.19 57.16
CA ASN A 528 -34.59 1.13 56.16
C ASN A 528 -35.78 0.12 56.18
N PRO A 529 -36.11 -0.58 55.08
CA PRO A 529 -35.27 -1.70 54.62
C PRO A 529 -35.19 -1.92 53.09
N HIS A 530 -34.06 -2.52 52.67
CA HIS A 530 -33.86 -3.34 51.45
C HIS A 530 -34.97 -4.38 51.22
N PRO A 531 -35.14 -5.03 50.02
CA PRO A 531 -34.08 -5.45 49.09
C PRO A 531 -34.39 -5.54 47.57
N HIS A 532 -33.34 -5.93 46.82
CA HIS A 532 -33.31 -6.53 45.47
C HIS A 532 -33.52 -5.63 44.24
N SER A 533 -32.48 -5.49 43.40
CA SER A 533 -32.44 -6.20 42.09
C SER A 533 -31.23 -5.77 41.22
N SER A 534 -30.53 -6.80 40.70
CA SER A 534 -29.86 -6.89 39.39
C SER A 534 -28.86 -5.81 38.96
N SER A 535 -27.58 -6.07 39.23
CA SER A 535 -26.44 -5.53 38.48
C SER A 535 -26.29 -6.25 37.14
N HIS A 536 -26.58 -5.55 36.03
CA HIS A 536 -26.10 -5.95 34.71
C HIS A 536 -24.64 -5.49 34.55
N HIS A 537 -23.71 -6.44 34.60
CA HIS A 537 -22.35 -6.24 34.13
C HIS A 537 -22.34 -6.09 32.60
N PHE A 538 -21.92 -4.92 32.11
CA PHE A 538 -21.43 -4.76 30.75
C PHE A 538 -20.07 -5.47 30.62
N PRO A 539 -19.82 -6.25 29.55
CA PRO A 539 -18.51 -6.83 29.32
C PRO A 539 -17.52 -5.72 28.92
N GLN A 540 -16.49 -5.54 29.74
CA GLN A 540 -15.31 -4.79 29.37
C GLN A 540 -14.66 -5.45 28.15
N SER A 541 -14.49 -4.64 27.13
CA SER A 541 -13.75 -4.91 25.90
C SER A 541 -12.32 -5.37 26.19
N SER A 542 -11.93 -6.45 25.51
CA SER A 542 -10.65 -7.14 25.56
C SER A 542 -9.45 -6.20 25.34
N SER A 543 -8.72 -5.88 26.42
CA SER A 543 -7.38 -5.27 26.35
C SER A 543 -6.29 -6.15 26.99
N VAL A 544 -6.55 -7.44 27.19
CA VAL A 544 -5.66 -8.35 27.94
C VAL A 544 -5.02 -9.39 27.02
N ILE A 545 -4.21 -8.98 26.05
CA ILE A 545 -3.24 -9.89 25.37
C ILE A 545 -1.86 -9.22 25.11
N ALA A 546 -1.69 -7.91 25.26
CA ALA A 546 -0.49 -7.24 24.72
C ALA A 546 0.75 -7.19 25.63
N SER A 547 0.79 -7.82 26.81
CA SER A 547 1.87 -7.56 27.80
C SER A 547 2.84 -8.71 28.12
N ASN A 548 2.79 -9.88 27.48
CA ASN A 548 3.67 -11.02 27.86
C ASN A 548 4.32 -11.80 26.70
N LEU A 549 4.65 -11.15 25.58
CA LEU A 549 5.44 -11.78 24.51
C LEU A 549 6.78 -11.04 24.34
N ASP A 550 7.67 -11.17 25.33
CA ASP A 550 9.11 -10.97 25.11
C ASP A 550 9.65 -12.24 24.47
N LEU A 551 9.63 -12.26 23.13
CA LEU A 551 10.29 -13.28 22.32
C LEU A 551 11.63 -12.72 21.83
N ASP A 552 12.71 -13.47 22.03
CA ASP A 552 14.01 -13.22 21.42
C ASP A 552 13.84 -13.26 19.89
N TYR A 553 13.75 -12.08 19.28
CA TYR A 553 13.55 -11.89 17.86
C TYR A 553 14.88 -12.09 17.13
N ASN A 554 15.04 -13.23 16.45
CA ASN A 554 16.12 -13.46 15.50
C ASN A 554 15.60 -13.28 14.06
N PRO A 555 15.89 -12.13 13.40
CA PRO A 555 15.41 -11.87 12.05
C PRO A 555 15.87 -12.92 11.03
N ASP A 556 17.10 -13.43 11.14
CA ASP A 556 17.72 -14.28 10.11
C ASP A 556 17.08 -15.67 9.98
N ILE A 557 16.44 -16.18 11.04
CA ILE A 557 15.81 -17.52 11.05
C ILE A 557 14.40 -17.49 10.42
N TYR A 558 13.72 -16.33 10.42
CA TYR A 558 12.35 -16.23 9.93
C TYR A 558 12.26 -15.70 8.49
N TYR A 559 13.23 -14.92 8.03
CA TYR A 559 13.20 -14.36 6.66
C TYR A 559 13.55 -15.37 5.57
N HIS A 560 14.27 -16.46 5.89
CA HIS A 560 14.52 -17.57 4.95
C HIS A 560 13.36 -18.58 4.87
N ASN A 561 12.39 -18.55 5.78
CA ASN A 561 11.26 -19.49 5.82
C ASN A 561 10.00 -18.98 5.10
N LEU A 562 10.12 -17.97 4.25
CA LEU A 562 9.07 -17.59 3.30
C LEU A 562 9.04 -18.51 2.06
N ASP A 563 10.00 -19.44 1.93
CA ASP A 563 9.92 -20.52 0.96
C ASP A 563 8.92 -21.57 1.47
N PHE A 564 7.69 -21.49 0.98
CA PHE A 564 6.70 -22.54 1.21
C PHE A 564 7.17 -23.81 0.49
N ASN A 565 7.70 -24.78 1.22
CA ASN A 565 7.94 -26.13 0.70
C ASN A 565 6.71 -27.02 1.01
N PRO A 566 5.83 -27.31 0.04
CA PRO A 566 4.65 -28.14 0.27
C PRO A 566 4.95 -29.62 0.49
N ASP A 567 6.20 -30.08 0.31
CA ASP A 567 6.55 -31.51 0.29
C ASP A 567 7.01 -32.08 1.65
N HIS A 568 6.84 -31.35 2.74
CA HIS A 568 7.13 -31.84 4.09
C HIS A 568 5.88 -31.97 4.96
N VAL A 569 5.13 -33.04 4.72
CA VAL A 569 4.15 -33.58 5.67
C VAL A 569 4.79 -34.77 6.40
N PRO A 570 4.80 -34.83 7.75
CA PRO A 570 5.15 -36.04 8.46
C PRO A 570 4.06 -37.09 8.24
N SER A 571 4.44 -38.25 7.69
CA SER A 571 3.55 -39.39 7.45
C SER A 571 2.89 -39.88 8.76
N ALA A 572 1.64 -39.49 8.99
CA ALA A 572 0.80 -40.10 10.02
C ALA A 572 0.14 -41.36 9.43
N SER A 573 0.39 -42.50 10.05
CA SER A 573 -0.20 -43.80 9.72
C SER A 573 -1.73 -43.78 9.91
N VAL A 574 -2.48 -43.99 8.83
CA VAL A 574 -3.94 -44.20 8.85
C VAL A 574 -4.24 -45.71 8.72
N PRO A 575 -5.19 -46.28 9.48
CA PRO A 575 -5.51 -47.71 9.43
C PRO A 575 -6.34 -48.07 8.17
N PRO A 576 -6.32 -49.34 7.74
CA PRO A 576 -6.93 -49.75 6.48
C PRO A 576 -8.44 -49.94 6.65
N GLY A 577 -9.23 -49.31 5.77
CA GLY A 577 -10.61 -49.74 5.55
C GLY A 577 -11.61 -48.62 5.25
N ALA A 578 -11.60 -48.13 4.02
CA ALA A 578 -12.79 -47.74 3.25
C ALA A 578 -12.31 -47.19 1.90
N GLY A 579 -12.47 -47.97 0.83
CA GLY A 579 -12.07 -47.59 -0.51
C GLY A 579 -12.94 -46.46 -1.06
N ILE A 580 -12.33 -45.30 -1.30
CA ILE A 580 -12.82 -44.27 -2.21
C ILE A 580 -11.60 -43.79 -3.02
N SER A 581 -11.71 -43.92 -4.35
CA SER A 581 -10.71 -43.58 -5.36
C SER A 581 -10.48 -42.05 -5.45
N PRO A 582 -9.23 -41.54 -5.46
CA PRO A 582 -8.96 -40.15 -5.79
C PRO A 582 -8.16 -40.06 -7.09
N TYR A 583 -8.84 -40.12 -8.22
CA TYR A 583 -8.32 -39.62 -9.50
C TYR A 583 -9.50 -39.23 -10.36
N ASP A 584 -9.74 -37.93 -10.51
CA ASP A 584 -10.48 -37.42 -11.66
C ASP A 584 -9.80 -36.13 -12.15
N PRO A 585 -9.20 -36.13 -13.37
CA PRO A 585 -8.54 -34.98 -13.96
C PRO A 585 -9.50 -34.27 -14.91
N LEU A 586 -9.95 -33.06 -14.56
CA LEU A 586 -10.64 -32.18 -15.49
C LEU A 586 -9.95 -30.81 -15.52
N LEU A 587 -8.95 -30.70 -16.39
CA LEU A 587 -8.54 -29.49 -17.13
C LEU A 587 -7.35 -29.84 -18.03
N SER A 588 -7.62 -30.64 -19.08
CA SER A 588 -6.73 -30.79 -20.23
C SER A 588 -7.54 -30.41 -21.46
N GLY A 589 -7.20 -29.29 -22.08
CA GLY A 589 -7.95 -28.74 -23.20
C GLY A 589 -7.14 -27.79 -24.05
N TYR A 590 -5.89 -28.13 -24.39
CA TYR A 590 -5.19 -27.58 -25.56
C TYR A 590 -4.22 -28.63 -26.11
N THR A 591 -4.69 -29.44 -27.06
CA THR A 591 -3.85 -30.26 -27.93
C THR A 591 -3.30 -29.39 -29.06
N TYR A 592 -1.98 -29.15 -29.07
CA TYR A 592 -1.28 -28.66 -30.24
C TYR A 592 -1.09 -29.81 -31.23
N ALA A 593 -1.64 -29.66 -32.43
CA ALA A 593 -1.39 -30.54 -33.56
C ALA A 593 0.03 -30.29 -34.11
N SER A 594 0.95 -31.19 -33.84
CA SER A 594 2.24 -31.28 -34.52
C SER A 594 2.04 -31.83 -35.93
N ARG A 595 2.17 -30.97 -36.95
CA ARG A 595 2.37 -31.40 -38.35
C ARG A 595 3.84 -31.75 -38.53
N SER A 596 4.13 -33.02 -38.80
CA SER A 596 5.37 -33.45 -39.44
C SER A 596 5.36 -33.00 -40.90
N LEU A 597 6.42 -32.33 -41.33
CA LEU A 597 6.75 -32.16 -42.74
C LEU A 597 7.92 -33.10 -43.03
N ASP A 598 7.59 -34.22 -43.67
CA ASP A 598 8.55 -34.98 -44.46
C ASP A 598 8.90 -34.13 -45.69
N SER A 599 10.19 -33.91 -45.91
CA SER A 599 10.73 -33.52 -47.20
C SER A 599 11.95 -34.39 -47.48
N SER A 600 11.70 -35.49 -48.18
CA SER A 600 12.70 -36.22 -48.95
C SER A 600 12.48 -35.90 -50.42
N GLU A 601 13.38 -35.18 -51.05
CA GLU A 601 13.72 -35.34 -52.47
C GLU A 601 15.09 -34.67 -52.76
N SER A 602 15.97 -35.48 -53.36
CA SER A 602 17.36 -35.27 -53.82
C SER A 602 18.47 -35.00 -52.81
#